data_AF-A0A7J4PZ95-F1
#
_entry.id   AF-A0A7J4PZ95-F1
#
_cell.length_a   1.000
_cell.length_b   1.000
_cell.length_c   1.000
_cell.angle_alpha   90.00
_cell.angle_beta   90.00
_cell.angle_gamma   90.00
#
_symmetry.space_group_name_H-M   'P 1'
#
loop_
_entity.id
_entity.type
_entity.pdbx_description
1 polymer ?
#
loop_
_entity_poly.entity_id
_entity_poly.type
_entity_poly.pdbx_seq_one_letter_code
_entity_poly.pdbx_strand_id
1 'polypeptide(L)'
;RLEQDIDAGAPQIIIDDLWELLQYQVTTYFNNETPGIPVARHRSTRPLKTLAQRLKGKEGRLRYNLSGKRVNFSARTVVSPDASLTINQVGIPRRIAENLTIPIYVTQWNIELAKKFVENTEYPTVLNVITKEGIRKRVTEISREEILKSIQPGYIIERQLIDGDIGLLNRQPTLHRLSIMAHKVKILPGRTMRIHVSATYPYNADFDGDEMNFHLPQSLEAQAESRYLMQPKDLILSPRDGKPVMFIEEDEIIGMYLLTKDGAVFSKEDACALLATCGVSELPKAEKKNVYGGKEIFSMLLPEGLDFHAKVGNQEITIKKGVLTEGTITEKFVGESGGLLILKIFEDYGADTTTEFLHRMAKLAVKVTAMSGITISVKDYYNSDVLNKDLAKIISDVESKATDLVKSYKEKKLDSLPGYTRKETLEMEIMAELEGARTMAAQALNKNVGPENHTQLMAMVKARGNILNFVQISMLLGQQAVRGKRPSRGYNGRVLPYFRRNEKNPSAKGFVKSSFFSGLKPIEFFMHAMGSRDSAMSKSLVIAQSGYLQRRLVNAM
;
A
#
# COMPACT_ATOMS: atom_id res chain seq x y z
N ARG A 1 41.82 -45.86 16.40
CA ARG A 1 42.62 -45.73 15.17
C ARG A 1 43.86 -44.92 15.49
N LEU A 2 43.84 -43.59 15.40
CA LEU A 2 45.03 -42.77 15.74
C LEU A 2 45.71 -43.17 17.07
N GLU A 3 44.96 -43.24 18.18
CA GLU A 3 45.48 -43.69 19.49
C GLU A 3 46.08 -45.11 19.45
N GLN A 4 45.39 -46.05 18.81
CA GLN A 4 45.84 -47.44 18.66
C GLN A 4 47.10 -47.56 17.81
N ASP A 5 47.23 -46.74 16.76
CA ASP A 5 48.38 -46.74 15.85
C ASP A 5 49.60 -46.06 16.51
N ILE A 6 49.39 -45.07 17.39
CA ILE A 6 50.43 -44.48 18.23
C ILE A 6 50.94 -45.52 19.24
N ASP A 7 50.05 -46.19 19.97
CA ASP A 7 50.41 -47.19 20.97
C ASP A 7 51.09 -48.43 20.36
N ALA A 8 50.73 -48.77 19.12
CA ALA A 8 51.34 -49.86 18.35
C ALA A 8 52.70 -49.50 17.73
N GLY A 9 53.17 -48.25 17.86
CA GLY A 9 54.44 -47.80 17.29
C GLY A 9 54.44 -47.73 15.76
N ALA A 10 53.31 -47.33 15.15
CA ALA A 10 53.21 -47.18 13.71
C ALA A 10 54.19 -46.14 13.15
N PRO A 11 54.61 -46.25 11.87
CA PRO A 11 55.44 -45.24 11.22
C PRO A 11 54.85 -43.83 11.31
N GLN A 12 55.72 -42.82 11.52
CA GLN A 12 55.31 -41.42 11.69
C GLN A 12 54.38 -40.92 10.57
N ILE A 13 54.63 -41.32 9.32
CA ILE A 13 53.81 -40.94 8.16
C ILE A 13 52.34 -41.35 8.33
N ILE A 14 52.09 -42.55 8.86
CA ILE A 14 50.72 -43.07 9.07
C ILE A 14 50.03 -42.32 10.21
N ILE A 15 50.79 -41.98 11.26
CA ILE A 15 50.29 -41.18 12.39
C ILE A 15 49.92 -39.77 11.90
N ASP A 16 50.76 -39.15 11.08
CA ASP A 16 50.54 -37.81 10.52
C ASP A 16 49.31 -37.80 9.59
N ASP A 17 49.14 -38.81 8.71
CA ASP A 17 47.95 -38.93 7.84
C ASP A 17 46.66 -39.08 8.65
N LEU A 18 46.68 -39.90 9.71
CA LEU A 18 45.51 -40.09 10.59
C LEU A 18 45.21 -38.86 11.44
N TRP A 19 46.25 -38.14 11.87
CA TRP A 19 46.14 -36.87 12.56
C TRP A 19 45.49 -35.82 11.65
N GLU A 20 45.93 -35.69 10.40
CA GLU A 20 45.34 -34.80 9.41
C GLU A 20 43.88 -35.17 9.12
N LEU A 21 43.56 -36.45 9.00
CA LEU A 21 42.19 -36.91 8.81
C LEU A 21 41.29 -36.57 10.01
N LEU A 22 41.79 -36.74 11.24
CA LEU A 22 41.06 -36.35 12.45
C LEU A 22 40.83 -34.83 12.48
N GLN A 23 41.88 -34.05 12.21
CA GLN A 23 41.81 -32.60 12.14
C GLN A 23 40.81 -32.14 11.08
N TYR A 24 40.76 -32.80 9.93
CA TYR A 24 39.77 -32.57 8.88
C TYR A 24 38.33 -32.83 9.38
N GLN A 25 38.09 -33.96 10.05
CA GLN A 25 36.77 -34.30 10.57
C GLN A 25 36.30 -33.35 11.67
N VAL A 26 37.20 -32.96 12.58
CA VAL A 26 36.91 -31.98 13.63
C VAL A 26 36.62 -30.61 13.01
N THR A 27 37.45 -30.16 12.08
CA THR A 27 37.28 -28.86 11.42
C THR A 27 35.97 -28.80 10.65
N THR A 28 35.67 -29.83 9.84
CA THR A 28 34.41 -29.87 9.07
C THR A 28 33.19 -30.02 9.97
N TYR A 29 33.26 -30.74 11.10
CA TYR A 29 32.18 -30.83 12.08
C TYR A 29 31.76 -29.46 12.65
N PHE A 30 32.72 -28.57 12.91
CA PHE A 30 32.44 -27.20 13.31
C PHE A 30 32.04 -26.32 12.12
N ASN A 31 32.85 -26.32 11.06
CA ASN A 31 32.64 -25.51 9.87
C ASN A 31 33.07 -26.22 8.58
N ASN A 32 32.08 -26.71 7.84
CA ASN A 32 32.27 -27.40 6.56
C ASN A 32 32.55 -26.47 5.35
N GLU A 33 32.58 -25.15 5.54
CA GLU A 33 32.85 -24.15 4.50
C GLU A 33 34.18 -23.42 4.78
N THR A 34 35.11 -24.08 5.47
CA THR A 34 36.42 -23.51 5.77
C THR A 34 37.22 -23.38 4.47
N PRO A 35 37.74 -22.18 4.12
CA PRO A 35 38.50 -21.99 2.89
C PRO A 35 39.71 -22.91 2.80
N GLY A 36 39.93 -23.52 1.63
CA GLY A 36 41.06 -24.43 1.39
C GLY A 36 40.87 -25.87 1.85
N ILE A 37 39.75 -26.21 2.52
CA ILE A 37 39.45 -27.56 2.98
C ILE A 37 38.33 -28.17 2.11
N PRO A 38 38.45 -29.43 1.64
CA PRO A 38 37.38 -30.06 0.88
C PRO A 38 36.09 -30.20 1.71
N VAL A 39 34.94 -30.02 1.07
CA VAL A 39 33.65 -30.07 1.76
C VAL A 39 33.29 -31.53 2.10
N ALA A 40 33.05 -31.81 3.38
CA ALA A 40 32.54 -33.09 3.85
C ALA A 40 31.11 -33.31 3.34
N ARG A 41 30.89 -34.47 2.72
CA ARG A 41 29.62 -34.83 2.08
C ARG A 41 29.01 -36.08 2.73
N HIS A 42 27.69 -36.15 2.72
CA HIS A 42 26.97 -37.37 2.99
C HIS A 42 27.26 -38.41 1.89
N ARG A 43 26.93 -39.69 2.14
CA ARG A 43 27.01 -40.76 1.12
C ARG A 43 26.25 -40.42 -0.17
N SER A 44 25.23 -39.57 -0.07
CA SER A 44 24.42 -39.04 -1.18
C SER A 44 25.00 -37.79 -1.84
N THR A 45 26.31 -37.55 -1.72
CA THR A 45 27.08 -36.40 -2.26
C THR A 45 26.64 -35.00 -1.81
N ARG A 46 25.56 -34.88 -1.03
CA ARG A 46 25.10 -33.61 -0.45
C ARG A 46 26.08 -33.14 0.64
N PRO A 47 26.48 -31.85 0.66
CA PRO A 47 27.26 -31.28 1.74
C PRO A 47 26.60 -31.48 3.11
N LEU A 48 27.39 -31.82 4.13
CA LEU A 48 26.90 -31.92 5.50
C LEU A 48 26.60 -30.54 6.07
N LYS A 49 25.43 -30.39 6.71
CA LYS A 49 25.05 -29.17 7.45
C LYS A 49 25.52 -29.27 8.90
N THR A 50 26.68 -28.66 9.14
CA THR A 50 27.46 -28.70 10.39
C THR A 50 27.13 -27.52 11.31
N LEU A 51 27.79 -27.41 12.46
CA LEU A 51 27.35 -26.48 13.52
C LEU A 51 27.28 -25.02 13.07
N ALA A 52 28.31 -24.49 12.41
CA ALA A 52 28.31 -23.11 11.91
C ALA A 52 27.18 -22.84 10.91
N GLN A 53 26.93 -23.77 9.97
CA GLN A 53 25.90 -23.68 8.93
C GLN A 53 24.48 -23.80 9.51
N ARG A 54 24.33 -24.49 10.66
CA ARG A 54 23.06 -24.53 11.39
C ARG A 54 22.77 -23.22 12.11
N LEU A 55 23.80 -22.48 12.52
CA LEU A 55 23.64 -21.20 13.22
C LEU A 55 23.49 -20.02 12.24
N LYS A 56 24.29 -19.99 11.18
CA LYS A 56 24.37 -18.89 10.20
C LYS A 56 23.32 -18.99 9.08
N GLY A 57 23.11 -17.87 8.38
CA GLY A 57 22.25 -17.81 7.20
C GLY A 57 20.79 -17.46 7.47
N LYS A 58 19.96 -17.43 6.42
CA LYS A 58 18.52 -17.09 6.51
C LYS A 58 17.71 -18.17 7.23
N GLU A 59 18.06 -19.43 6.98
CA GLU A 59 17.45 -20.62 7.61
C GLU A 59 18.23 -21.12 8.84
N GLY A 60 19.24 -20.37 9.28
CA GLY A 60 20.02 -20.69 10.47
C GLY A 60 19.21 -20.44 11.75
N ARG A 61 19.57 -21.12 12.85
CA ARG A 61 18.88 -21.04 14.14
C ARG A 61 18.74 -19.60 14.64
N LEU A 62 19.77 -18.77 14.49
CA LEU A 62 19.73 -17.39 14.97
C LEU A 62 18.64 -16.57 14.26
N ARG A 63 18.64 -16.59 12.92
CA ARG A 63 17.69 -15.77 12.15
C ARG A 63 16.30 -16.38 12.04
N TYR A 64 16.21 -17.70 11.90
CA TYR A 64 14.95 -18.41 11.65
C TYR A 64 14.18 -18.77 12.92
N ASN A 65 14.81 -18.88 14.08
CA ASN A 65 14.07 -19.21 15.31
C ASN A 65 14.08 -18.08 16.34
N LEU A 66 15.14 -17.30 16.44
CA LEU A 66 15.22 -16.22 17.43
C LEU A 66 14.67 -14.91 16.85
N SER A 67 15.11 -14.50 15.66
CA SER A 67 14.66 -13.23 15.07
C SER A 67 13.30 -13.30 14.36
N GLY A 68 12.86 -14.48 13.91
CA GLY A 68 11.60 -14.61 13.17
C GLY A 68 11.02 -16.01 13.25
N LYS A 69 10.17 -16.26 14.25
CA LYS A 69 9.57 -17.57 14.52
C LYS A 69 8.14 -17.64 13.96
N ARG A 70 7.68 -18.85 13.63
CA ARG A 70 6.24 -19.10 13.47
C ARG A 70 5.55 -18.97 14.82
N VAL A 71 4.46 -18.22 14.85
CA VAL A 71 3.69 -17.92 16.06
C VAL A 71 2.36 -18.65 16.06
N ASN A 72 1.84 -18.94 17.26
CA ASN A 72 0.48 -19.42 17.47
C ASN A 72 -0.48 -18.23 17.56
N PHE A 73 -1.79 -18.51 17.64
CA PHE A 73 -2.84 -17.48 17.78
C PHE A 73 -2.79 -16.40 16.68
N SER A 74 -2.52 -16.85 15.46
CA SER A 74 -2.50 -16.01 14.27
C SER A 74 -3.34 -16.61 13.15
N ALA A 75 -3.90 -15.76 12.32
CA ALA A 75 -4.60 -16.13 11.10
C ALA A 75 -4.10 -15.31 9.91
N ARG A 76 -4.37 -15.79 8.70
CA ARG A 76 -4.04 -15.10 7.45
C ARG A 76 -5.13 -15.40 6.44
N THR A 77 -5.60 -14.36 5.75
CA THR A 77 -6.55 -14.49 4.63
C THR A 77 -6.48 -13.23 3.77
N VAL A 78 -7.16 -13.26 2.63
CA VAL A 78 -7.28 -12.13 1.70
C VAL A 78 -8.05 -10.98 2.35
N VAL A 79 -7.64 -9.74 2.06
CA VAL A 79 -8.35 -8.54 2.51
C VAL A 79 -9.32 -8.00 1.47
N SER A 80 -10.38 -7.36 1.94
CA SER A 80 -11.41 -6.71 1.13
C SER A 80 -11.83 -5.38 1.75
N PRO A 81 -12.28 -4.39 0.94
CA PRO A 81 -12.70 -3.10 1.44
C PRO A 81 -14.08 -3.21 2.13
N ASP A 82 -14.28 -2.42 3.19
CA ASP A 82 -15.60 -2.24 3.80
C ASP A 82 -15.73 -0.83 4.42
N ALA A 83 -16.47 0.05 3.74
CA ALA A 83 -16.74 1.42 4.19
C ALA A 83 -17.68 1.48 5.42
N SER A 84 -18.29 0.35 5.81
CA SER A 84 -19.17 0.31 6.99
C SER A 84 -18.40 0.23 8.31
N LEU A 85 -17.13 -0.19 8.26
CA LEU A 85 -16.23 -0.28 9.41
C LEU A 85 -15.60 1.08 9.71
N THR A 86 -15.21 1.32 10.96
CA THR A 86 -14.35 2.47 11.29
C THR A 86 -12.88 2.12 10.99
N ILE A 87 -12.00 3.12 10.86
CA ILE A 87 -10.56 2.89 10.65
C ILE A 87 -9.91 2.07 11.78
N ASN A 88 -10.51 2.05 12.95
CA ASN A 88 -10.07 1.28 14.11
C ASN A 88 -10.55 -0.17 14.10
N GLN A 89 -11.45 -0.54 13.18
CA GLN A 89 -12.07 -1.85 13.16
C GLN A 89 -11.52 -2.72 12.03
N VAL A 90 -11.40 -4.02 12.33
CA VAL A 90 -11.12 -5.05 11.34
C VAL A 90 -12.25 -6.07 11.33
N GLY A 91 -12.79 -6.32 10.15
CA GLY A 91 -13.73 -7.40 9.89
C GLY A 91 -13.02 -8.74 9.94
N ILE A 92 -13.37 -9.60 10.88
CA ILE A 92 -12.84 -10.96 11.00
C ILE A 92 -13.92 -11.97 10.61
N PRO A 93 -13.65 -12.88 9.65
CA PRO A 93 -14.53 -13.99 9.34
C PRO A 93 -14.89 -14.83 10.56
N ARG A 94 -16.16 -15.22 10.69
CA ARG A 94 -16.63 -16.14 11.75
C ARG A 94 -15.77 -17.39 11.89
N ARG A 95 -15.33 -17.99 10.78
CA ARG A 95 -14.46 -19.18 10.79
C ARG A 95 -13.09 -18.95 11.45
N ILE A 96 -12.55 -17.73 11.37
CA ILE A 96 -11.31 -17.38 12.07
C ILE A 96 -11.61 -17.17 13.55
N ALA A 97 -12.71 -16.49 13.87
CA ALA A 97 -13.12 -16.18 15.23
C ALA A 97 -13.42 -17.42 16.08
N GLU A 98 -14.01 -18.45 15.47
CA GLU A 98 -14.29 -19.74 16.13
C GLU A 98 -13.03 -20.54 16.47
N ASN A 99 -11.92 -20.31 15.77
CA ASN A 99 -10.65 -21.02 15.97
C ASN A 99 -9.67 -20.28 16.88
N LEU A 100 -9.70 -18.94 16.88
CA LEU A 100 -8.84 -18.12 17.72
C LEU A 100 -9.47 -17.93 19.09
N THR A 101 -8.68 -18.12 20.14
CA THR A 101 -9.11 -17.92 21.52
C THR A 101 -8.31 -16.85 22.24
N ILE A 102 -8.98 -16.21 23.20
CA ILE A 102 -8.42 -15.23 24.10
C ILE A 102 -8.66 -15.67 25.55
N PRO A 103 -7.65 -15.62 26.42
CA PRO A 103 -7.80 -16.01 27.81
C PRO A 103 -8.54 -14.94 28.60
N ILE A 104 -9.59 -15.33 29.31
CA ILE A 104 -10.22 -14.56 30.37
C ILE A 104 -9.76 -15.12 31.71
N TYR A 105 -9.20 -14.27 32.55
CA TYR A 105 -8.93 -14.58 33.95
C TYR A 105 -10.21 -14.42 34.75
N VAL A 106 -10.69 -15.52 35.35
CA VAL A 106 -11.91 -15.52 36.15
C VAL A 106 -11.65 -14.84 37.48
N THR A 107 -12.44 -13.83 37.77
CA THR A 107 -12.44 -13.01 38.98
C THR A 107 -13.85 -13.02 39.57
N GLN A 108 -14.01 -12.47 40.78
CA GLN A 108 -15.33 -12.31 41.37
C GLN A 108 -16.26 -11.44 40.50
N TRP A 109 -15.70 -10.50 39.73
CA TRP A 109 -16.48 -9.55 38.93
C TRP A 109 -16.99 -10.10 37.59
N ASN A 110 -16.31 -11.10 37.02
CA ASN A 110 -16.63 -11.62 35.68
C ASN A 110 -17.03 -13.11 35.68
N ILE A 111 -17.19 -13.73 36.86
CA ILE A 111 -17.50 -15.15 36.98
C ILE A 111 -18.82 -15.54 36.30
N GLU A 112 -19.83 -14.67 36.37
CA GLU A 112 -21.12 -14.90 35.72
C GLU A 112 -20.99 -14.88 34.19
N LEU A 113 -20.24 -13.91 33.67
CA LEU A 113 -19.93 -13.79 32.24
C LEU A 113 -19.08 -14.97 31.75
N ALA A 114 -18.11 -15.41 32.56
CA ALA A 114 -17.32 -16.61 32.32
C ALA A 114 -18.19 -17.88 32.23
N LYS A 115 -19.12 -18.07 33.18
CA LYS A 115 -20.07 -19.19 33.17
C LYS A 115 -20.96 -19.13 31.93
N LYS A 116 -21.48 -17.97 31.56
CA LYS A 116 -22.29 -17.78 30.35
C LYS A 116 -21.57 -18.22 29.07
N PHE A 117 -20.28 -17.90 28.94
CA PHE A 117 -19.50 -18.36 27.78
C PHE A 117 -19.31 -19.89 27.74
N VAL A 118 -19.18 -20.54 28.90
CA VAL A 118 -19.04 -22.00 28.99
C VAL A 118 -20.38 -22.69 28.73
N GLU A 119 -21.49 -22.08 29.16
CA GLU A 119 -22.86 -22.55 28.93
C GLU A 119 -23.24 -22.54 27.45
N ASN A 120 -22.80 -21.52 26.70
CA ASN A 120 -23.07 -21.42 25.26
C ASN A 120 -22.59 -22.67 24.48
N THR A 121 -23.52 -23.29 23.76
CA THR A 121 -23.27 -24.40 22.85
C THR A 121 -22.81 -23.92 21.47
N GLU A 122 -23.29 -22.76 21.04
CA GLU A 122 -22.91 -22.11 19.78
C GLU A 122 -21.95 -20.94 20.01
N TYR A 123 -21.31 -20.49 18.92
CA TYR A 123 -20.45 -19.31 18.93
C TYR A 123 -21.18 -18.08 19.51
N PRO A 124 -20.56 -17.35 20.47
CA PRO A 124 -19.23 -17.56 21.05
C PRO A 124 -19.24 -18.57 22.21
N THR A 125 -18.34 -19.56 22.16
CA THR A 125 -18.13 -20.58 23.20
C THR A 125 -16.69 -20.58 23.74
N VAL A 126 -16.39 -21.53 24.63
CA VAL A 126 -15.09 -21.76 25.25
C VAL A 126 -14.49 -23.05 24.74
N LEU A 127 -13.23 -23.02 24.32
CA LEU A 127 -12.54 -24.24 23.87
C LEU A 127 -11.85 -24.97 25.02
N ASN A 128 -11.19 -24.24 25.92
CA ASN A 128 -10.45 -24.83 27.03
C ASN A 128 -10.62 -24.00 28.32
N VAL A 129 -10.55 -24.68 29.45
CA VAL A 129 -10.48 -24.08 30.79
C VAL A 129 -9.22 -24.59 31.48
N ILE A 130 -8.49 -23.68 32.11
CA ILE A 130 -7.28 -23.97 32.88
C ILE A 130 -7.63 -23.76 34.35
N THR A 131 -7.47 -24.82 35.15
CA THR A 131 -7.74 -24.77 36.59
C THR A 131 -6.66 -23.97 37.32
N LYS A 132 -6.88 -23.70 38.62
CA LYS A 132 -5.91 -23.03 39.47
C LYS A 132 -4.58 -23.79 39.58
N GLU A 133 -4.60 -25.12 39.46
CA GLU A 133 -3.36 -25.94 39.41
C GLU A 133 -2.67 -25.92 38.04
N GLY A 134 -3.20 -25.21 37.05
CA GLY A 134 -2.65 -25.14 35.69
C GLY A 134 -3.07 -26.30 34.79
N ILE A 135 -4.03 -27.14 35.20
CA ILE A 135 -4.50 -28.27 34.39
C ILE A 135 -5.45 -27.74 33.31
N ARG A 136 -5.07 -27.95 32.04
CA ARG A 136 -5.89 -27.57 30.88
C ARG A 136 -6.91 -28.67 30.57
N LYS A 137 -8.19 -28.38 30.76
CA LYS A 137 -9.33 -29.22 30.38
C LYS A 137 -10.00 -28.67 29.13
N ARG A 138 -10.24 -29.52 28.13
CA ARG A 138 -11.00 -29.14 26.93
C ARG A 138 -12.50 -29.18 27.24
N VAL A 139 -13.24 -28.19 26.80
CA VAL A 139 -14.70 -28.13 26.97
C VAL A 139 -15.35 -28.98 25.87
N THR A 140 -15.95 -30.08 26.28
CA THR A 140 -16.86 -30.94 25.50
C THR A 140 -18.25 -30.91 26.11
N GLU A 141 -19.27 -31.42 25.40
CA GLU A 141 -20.66 -31.47 25.87
C GLU A 141 -20.80 -32.15 27.24
N ILE A 142 -20.09 -33.26 27.45
CA ILE A 142 -20.12 -34.03 28.70
C ILE A 142 -19.42 -33.27 29.84
N SER A 143 -18.26 -32.66 29.56
CA SER A 143 -17.48 -31.95 30.58
C SER A 143 -18.08 -30.59 30.97
N ARG A 144 -18.98 -30.03 30.15
CA ARG A 144 -19.48 -28.65 30.31
C ARG A 144 -20.18 -28.47 31.66
N GLU A 145 -21.06 -29.39 32.04
CA GLU A 145 -21.78 -29.32 33.31
C GLU A 145 -20.85 -29.42 34.53
N GLU A 146 -19.84 -30.30 34.46
CA GLU A 146 -18.82 -30.44 35.51
C GLU A 146 -18.00 -29.16 35.64
N ILE A 147 -17.56 -28.60 34.50
CA ILE A 147 -16.77 -27.37 34.46
C ILE A 147 -17.59 -26.20 35.04
N LEU A 148 -18.85 -26.04 34.65
CA LEU A 148 -19.74 -24.98 35.16
C LEU A 148 -19.89 -24.99 36.68
N LYS A 149 -19.97 -26.18 37.29
CA LYS A 149 -20.03 -26.34 38.75
C LYS A 149 -18.69 -26.03 39.42
N SER A 150 -17.58 -26.29 38.73
CA SER A 150 -16.22 -26.15 39.27
C SER A 150 -15.57 -24.77 39.06
N ILE A 151 -16.11 -23.91 38.19
CA ILE A 151 -15.52 -22.59 37.89
C ILE A 151 -15.51 -21.73 39.15
N GLN A 152 -14.32 -21.24 39.48
CA GLN A 152 -14.05 -20.38 40.63
C GLN A 152 -13.03 -19.29 40.25
N PRO A 153 -12.93 -18.19 41.04
CA PRO A 153 -11.91 -17.18 40.82
C PRO A 153 -10.50 -17.78 40.81
N GLY A 154 -9.68 -17.34 39.85
CA GLY A 154 -8.33 -17.88 39.59
C GLY A 154 -8.26 -18.89 38.45
N TYR A 155 -9.39 -19.29 37.85
CA TYR A 155 -9.39 -20.09 36.62
C TYR A 155 -9.11 -19.21 35.40
N ILE A 156 -8.62 -19.82 34.32
CA ILE A 156 -8.46 -19.14 33.03
C ILE A 156 -9.34 -19.83 32.00
N ILE A 157 -10.15 -19.07 31.29
CA ILE A 157 -11.06 -19.57 30.27
C ILE A 157 -10.60 -19.07 28.91
N GLU A 158 -10.29 -19.97 27.99
CA GLU A 158 -9.95 -19.64 26.61
C GLU A 158 -11.24 -19.56 25.77
N ARG A 159 -11.86 -18.38 25.76
CA ARG A 159 -13.06 -18.12 24.94
C ARG A 159 -12.69 -17.81 23.50
N GLN A 160 -13.61 -18.08 22.59
CA GLN A 160 -13.49 -17.65 21.20
C GLN A 160 -13.45 -16.11 21.09
N LEU A 161 -12.88 -15.63 19.98
CA LEU A 161 -12.79 -14.21 19.65
C LEU A 161 -14.19 -13.62 19.48
N ILE A 162 -14.44 -12.40 19.99
CA ILE A 162 -15.72 -11.70 19.88
C ILE A 162 -15.55 -10.25 19.40
N ASP A 163 -16.67 -9.59 19.13
CA ASP A 163 -16.70 -8.15 18.82
C ASP A 163 -16.07 -7.32 19.94
N GLY A 164 -15.20 -6.38 19.56
CA GLY A 164 -14.54 -5.46 20.50
C GLY A 164 -13.19 -5.94 21.05
N ASP A 165 -12.81 -7.20 20.80
CA ASP A 165 -11.46 -7.69 21.11
C ASP A 165 -10.41 -6.93 20.31
N ILE A 166 -9.18 -6.87 20.81
CA ILE A 166 -8.06 -6.21 20.12
C ILE A 166 -7.17 -7.26 19.48
N GLY A 167 -6.86 -7.08 18.19
CA GLY A 167 -5.88 -7.89 17.49
C GLY A 167 -4.99 -7.05 16.58
N LEU A 168 -3.77 -7.53 16.36
CA LEU A 168 -2.77 -6.87 15.53
C LEU A 168 -2.93 -7.31 14.09
N LEU A 169 -3.14 -6.35 13.19
CA LEU A 169 -3.19 -6.59 11.76
C LEU A 169 -1.87 -6.15 11.13
N ASN A 170 -1.38 -6.95 10.19
CA ASN A 170 -0.04 -6.86 9.62
C ASN A 170 -0.07 -7.15 8.12
N ARG A 171 0.55 -6.29 7.31
CA ARG A 171 0.91 -6.62 5.91
C ARG A 171 2.42 -6.78 5.76
N GLN A 172 2.81 -7.84 5.04
CA GLN A 172 4.20 -8.12 4.70
C GLN A 172 4.51 -7.61 3.29
N PRO A 173 5.70 -7.01 3.05
CA PRO A 173 6.79 -6.76 3.99
C PRO A 173 6.53 -5.56 4.91
N THR A 174 6.89 -5.69 6.18
CA THR A 174 6.71 -4.64 7.20
C THR A 174 7.95 -3.74 7.23
N LEU A 175 7.87 -2.57 6.60
CA LEU A 175 8.99 -1.61 6.52
C LEU A 175 8.88 -0.46 7.52
N HIS A 176 7.66 -0.18 7.98
CA HIS A 176 7.35 0.94 8.86
C HIS A 176 6.57 0.46 10.08
N ARG A 177 6.63 1.21 11.19
CA ARG A 177 5.89 0.85 12.42
C ARG A 177 4.37 0.76 12.19
N LEU A 178 3.85 1.60 11.30
CA LEU A 178 2.42 1.65 10.92
C LEU A 178 1.96 0.44 10.09
N SER A 179 2.89 -0.39 9.60
CA SER A 179 2.53 -1.63 8.89
C SER A 179 2.09 -2.75 9.85
N ILE A 180 2.07 -2.48 11.17
CA ILE A 180 1.43 -3.30 12.21
C ILE A 180 0.62 -2.36 13.11
N MET A 181 -0.71 -2.51 13.13
CA MET A 181 -1.59 -1.73 14.00
C MET A 181 -2.59 -2.63 14.72
N ALA A 182 -3.10 -2.15 15.85
CA ALA A 182 -4.08 -2.85 16.68
C ALA A 182 -5.50 -2.42 16.31
N HIS A 183 -6.29 -3.36 15.81
CA HIS A 183 -7.66 -3.13 15.39
C HIS A 183 -8.63 -3.78 16.37
N LYS A 184 -9.78 -3.12 16.58
CA LYS A 184 -10.95 -3.70 17.24
C LYS A 184 -11.60 -4.70 16.30
N VAL A 185 -11.81 -5.91 16.78
CA VAL A 185 -12.42 -6.98 16.02
C VAL A 185 -13.91 -6.71 15.82
N LYS A 186 -14.37 -6.88 14.59
CA LYS A 186 -15.78 -6.96 14.24
C LYS A 186 -16.01 -8.25 13.47
N ILE A 187 -16.89 -9.10 13.96
CA ILE A 187 -17.13 -10.42 13.42
C ILE A 187 -18.13 -10.32 12.29
N LEU A 188 -17.72 -10.73 11.09
CA LEU A 188 -18.50 -10.60 9.87
C LEU A 188 -18.65 -11.94 9.14
N PRO A 189 -19.73 -12.11 8.37
CA PRO A 189 -19.87 -13.25 7.48
C PRO A 189 -18.89 -13.16 6.30
N GLY A 190 -18.58 -14.32 5.72
CA GLY A 190 -17.64 -14.45 4.60
C GLY A 190 -16.33 -15.12 4.98
N ARG A 191 -15.30 -14.94 4.14
CA ARG A 191 -13.98 -15.59 4.29
C ARG A 191 -12.80 -14.62 4.27
N THR A 192 -13.03 -13.37 3.89
CA THR A 192 -12.01 -12.33 3.79
C THR A 192 -11.97 -11.47 5.04
N MET A 193 -10.79 -10.98 5.40
CA MET A 193 -10.68 -9.91 6.38
C MET A 193 -11.15 -8.61 5.73
N ARG A 194 -11.83 -7.75 6.49
CA ARG A 194 -12.32 -6.48 5.96
C ARG A 194 -11.66 -5.31 6.66
N ILE A 195 -11.25 -4.31 5.90
CA ILE A 195 -10.63 -3.10 6.44
C ILE A 195 -11.29 -1.87 5.80
N HIS A 196 -11.28 -0.77 6.54
CA HIS A 196 -11.67 0.52 6.00
C HIS A 196 -10.65 0.98 4.96
N VAL A 197 -11.13 1.59 3.87
CA VAL A 197 -10.28 2.04 2.74
C VAL A 197 -9.26 3.08 3.23
N SER A 198 -9.64 4.05 4.06
CA SER A 198 -8.68 5.02 4.60
C SER A 198 -7.54 4.45 5.46
N ALA A 199 -7.58 3.17 5.83
CA ALA A 199 -6.53 2.50 6.59
C ALA A 199 -5.58 1.64 5.70
N THR A 200 -5.76 1.63 4.38
CA THR A 200 -4.95 0.84 3.41
C THR A 200 -3.55 1.42 3.24
N TYR A 201 -3.43 2.74 3.16
CA TYR A 201 -2.19 3.46 2.85
C TYR A 201 -1.03 3.11 3.80
N PRO A 202 -1.20 3.09 5.14
CA PRO A 202 -0.11 2.71 6.05
C PRO A 202 0.35 1.25 5.90
N TYR A 203 -0.53 0.37 5.41
CA TYR A 203 -0.20 -1.02 5.08
C TYR A 203 0.36 -1.17 3.66
N ASN A 204 0.27 -0.12 2.84
CA ASN A 204 0.50 -0.16 1.40
C ASN A 204 -0.31 -1.30 0.74
N ALA A 205 -1.52 -1.56 1.26
CA ALA A 205 -2.37 -2.67 0.85
C ALA A 205 -3.27 -2.26 -0.30
N ASP A 206 -3.50 -3.18 -1.22
CA ASP A 206 -4.57 -3.09 -2.22
C ASP A 206 -5.54 -4.27 -2.03
N PHE A 207 -6.51 -4.38 -2.94
CA PHE A 207 -7.56 -5.41 -2.88
C PHE A 207 -7.52 -6.35 -4.10
N ASP A 208 -6.34 -6.56 -4.69
CA ASP A 208 -6.17 -7.39 -5.89
C ASP A 208 -5.90 -8.89 -5.60
N GLY A 209 -5.91 -9.28 -4.32
CA GLY A 209 -5.53 -10.61 -3.84
C GLY A 209 -4.55 -10.57 -2.66
N ASP A 210 -4.19 -9.37 -2.21
CA ASP A 210 -3.40 -9.13 -1.01
C ASP A 210 -3.90 -9.90 0.22
N GLU A 211 -2.94 -10.51 0.93
CA GLU A 211 -3.19 -11.23 2.18
C GLU A 211 -2.54 -10.51 3.35
N MET A 212 -3.29 -10.38 4.45
CA MET A 212 -2.79 -9.81 5.69
C MET A 212 -2.80 -10.86 6.81
N ASN A 213 -1.85 -10.73 7.73
CA ASN A 213 -1.79 -11.56 8.93
C ASN A 213 -2.49 -10.84 10.08
N PHE A 214 -3.17 -11.62 10.90
CA PHE A 214 -3.81 -11.18 12.13
C PHE A 214 -3.20 -11.95 13.30
N HIS A 215 -2.79 -11.25 14.35
CA HIS A 215 -2.19 -11.81 15.55
C HIS A 215 -3.00 -11.39 16.77
N LEU A 216 -3.29 -12.33 17.67
CA LEU A 216 -4.11 -12.07 18.84
C LEU A 216 -3.25 -11.99 20.10
N PRO A 217 -3.10 -10.80 20.73
CA PRO A 217 -2.39 -10.66 22.00
C PRO A 217 -3.05 -11.48 23.11
N GLN A 218 -2.28 -12.34 23.78
CA GLN A 218 -2.81 -13.28 24.77
C GLN A 218 -2.77 -12.70 26.20
N SER A 219 -1.67 -12.06 26.61
CA SER A 219 -1.58 -11.46 27.95
C SER A 219 -2.38 -10.17 28.06
N LEU A 220 -2.87 -9.85 29.26
CA LEU A 220 -3.59 -8.60 29.52
C LEU A 220 -2.70 -7.37 29.26
N GLU A 221 -1.41 -7.46 29.60
CA GLU A 221 -0.43 -6.41 29.34
C GLU A 221 -0.26 -6.15 27.83
N ALA A 222 -0.11 -7.19 27.01
CA ALA A 222 0.02 -7.03 25.56
C ALA A 222 -1.28 -6.51 24.92
N GLN A 223 -2.45 -6.92 25.44
CA GLN A 223 -3.74 -6.38 25.01
C GLN A 223 -3.85 -4.89 25.36
N ALA A 224 -3.38 -4.48 26.55
CA ALA A 224 -3.38 -3.08 26.96
C ALA A 224 -2.41 -2.26 26.09
N GLU A 225 -1.17 -2.72 25.91
CA GLU A 225 -0.17 -2.07 25.06
C GLU A 225 -0.70 -1.85 23.65
N SER A 226 -1.28 -2.91 23.06
CA SER A 226 -1.90 -2.83 21.73
C SER A 226 -3.03 -1.80 21.70
N ARG A 227 -3.88 -1.77 22.74
CA ARG A 227 -5.04 -0.87 22.81
C ARG A 227 -4.66 0.61 22.93
N TYR A 228 -3.59 0.92 23.66
CA TYR A 228 -3.24 2.30 23.98
C TYR A 228 -2.14 2.89 23.10
N LEU A 229 -1.30 2.07 22.47
CA LEU A 229 -0.15 2.56 21.69
C LEU A 229 -0.26 2.32 20.18
N MET A 230 -1.07 1.35 19.76
CA MET A 230 -1.03 0.83 18.39
C MET A 230 -2.34 1.00 17.62
N GLN A 231 -3.36 1.67 18.18
CA GLN A 231 -4.63 1.85 17.48
C GLN A 231 -4.50 2.83 16.31
N PRO A 232 -5.19 2.57 15.18
CA PRO A 232 -5.17 3.46 14.03
C PRO A 232 -5.52 4.92 14.34
N LYS A 233 -6.49 5.16 15.22
CA LYS A 233 -6.89 6.51 15.63
C LYS A 233 -5.75 7.33 16.24
N ASP A 234 -4.84 6.70 16.96
CA ASP A 234 -3.71 7.37 17.61
C ASP A 234 -2.51 7.50 16.65
N LEU A 235 -2.63 6.89 15.46
CA LEU A 235 -1.61 6.75 14.43
C LEU A 235 -2.04 7.40 13.10
N ILE A 236 -3.03 8.32 13.13
CA ILE A 236 -3.50 9.07 11.96
C ILE A 236 -2.37 9.91 11.37
N LEU A 237 -1.44 10.41 12.19
CA LEU A 237 -0.28 11.18 11.76
C LEU A 237 0.98 10.33 11.66
N SER A 238 1.73 10.54 10.58
CA SER A 238 3.03 9.92 10.33
C SER A 238 4.07 10.39 11.35
N PRO A 239 4.84 9.47 11.98
CA PRO A 239 5.97 9.85 12.81
C PRO A 239 7.14 10.46 12.03
N ARG A 240 7.17 10.29 10.70
CA ARG A 240 8.29 10.73 9.86
C ARG A 240 8.24 12.23 9.60
N ASP A 241 7.06 12.74 9.29
CA ASP A 241 6.85 14.09 8.76
C ASP A 241 5.60 14.78 9.33
N GLY A 242 4.90 14.16 10.28
CA GLY A 242 3.73 14.74 10.95
C GLY A 242 2.48 14.84 10.06
N LYS A 243 2.51 14.30 8.84
CA LYS A 243 1.39 14.38 7.89
C LYS A 243 0.36 13.28 8.11
N PRO A 244 -0.92 13.50 7.79
CA PRO A 244 -1.92 12.44 7.80
C PRO A 244 -1.55 11.27 6.88
N VAL A 245 -1.64 10.06 7.41
CA VAL A 245 -1.44 8.79 6.68
C VAL A 245 -2.72 7.98 6.53
N MET A 246 -3.81 8.47 7.13
CA MET A 246 -5.16 7.93 6.99
C MET A 246 -6.05 9.03 6.48
N PHE A 247 -6.59 8.81 5.28
CA PHE A 247 -7.36 9.78 4.53
C PHE A 247 -8.27 9.05 3.54
N ILE A 248 -9.23 9.75 2.97
CA ILE A 248 -10.08 9.15 1.94
C ILE A 248 -9.36 9.11 0.59
N GLU A 249 -9.64 8.12 -0.24
CA GLU A 249 -8.98 7.91 -1.53
C GLU A 249 -9.95 7.41 -2.60
N GLU A 250 -9.49 7.41 -3.86
CA GLU A 250 -10.25 6.91 -5.01
C GLU A 250 -11.68 7.48 -5.13
N ASP A 251 -12.69 6.62 -5.11
CA ASP A 251 -14.11 6.96 -5.28
C ASP A 251 -14.63 7.94 -4.22
N GLU A 252 -14.03 7.91 -3.03
CA GLU A 252 -14.42 8.79 -1.92
C GLU A 252 -14.02 10.25 -2.21
N ILE A 253 -12.89 10.47 -2.90
CA ILE A 253 -12.48 11.81 -3.33
C ILE A 253 -13.43 12.37 -4.39
N ILE A 254 -13.86 11.52 -5.33
CA ILE A 254 -14.82 11.93 -6.37
C ILE A 254 -16.15 12.31 -5.74
N GLY A 255 -16.64 11.49 -4.81
CA GLY A 255 -17.89 11.74 -4.09
C GLY A 255 -17.86 13.06 -3.33
N MET A 256 -16.76 13.35 -2.62
CA MET A 256 -16.61 14.63 -1.91
C MET A 256 -16.54 15.84 -2.86
N TYR A 257 -15.87 15.71 -3.99
CA TYR A 257 -15.87 16.76 -5.01
C TYR A 257 -17.27 17.00 -5.58
N LEU A 258 -18.00 15.93 -5.94
CA LEU A 258 -19.35 16.04 -6.50
C LEU A 258 -20.37 16.60 -5.50
N LEU A 259 -20.19 16.30 -4.22
CA LEU A 259 -20.99 16.87 -3.14
C LEU A 259 -20.72 18.37 -2.97
N THR A 260 -19.47 18.79 -3.05
CA THR A 260 -19.07 20.17 -2.64
C THR A 260 -18.75 21.11 -3.80
N LYS A 261 -18.90 20.66 -5.05
CA LYS A 261 -18.75 21.52 -6.24
C LYS A 261 -19.78 22.66 -6.22
N ASP A 262 -19.42 23.80 -6.78
CA ASP A 262 -20.32 24.94 -6.86
C ASP A 262 -21.59 24.59 -7.64
N GLY A 263 -22.74 24.94 -7.09
CA GLY A 263 -24.06 24.63 -7.66
C GLY A 263 -24.57 23.21 -7.40
N ALA A 264 -23.89 22.39 -6.58
CA ALA A 264 -24.41 21.10 -6.17
C ALA A 264 -25.60 21.26 -5.19
N VAL A 265 -26.77 20.79 -5.62
CA VAL A 265 -28.01 20.85 -4.86
C VAL A 265 -28.66 19.47 -4.79
N PHE A 266 -29.29 19.18 -3.66
CA PHE A 266 -29.92 17.89 -3.38
C PHE A 266 -31.37 18.10 -2.94
N SER A 267 -32.24 17.15 -3.31
CA SER A 267 -33.61 17.11 -2.82
C SER A 267 -33.63 16.82 -1.32
N LYS A 268 -34.78 17.05 -0.66
CA LYS A 268 -34.94 16.70 0.76
C LYS A 268 -34.74 15.20 0.99
N GLU A 269 -35.29 14.38 0.10
CA GLU A 269 -35.20 12.92 0.16
C GLU A 269 -33.75 12.46 0.05
N ASP A 270 -33.01 13.04 -0.90
CA ASP A 270 -31.58 12.74 -1.10
C ASP A 270 -30.73 13.18 0.08
N ALA A 271 -30.95 14.40 0.58
CA ALA A 271 -30.22 14.93 1.73
C ALA A 271 -30.47 14.06 3.00
N CYS A 272 -31.72 13.66 3.24
CA CYS A 272 -32.06 12.72 4.31
C CYS A 272 -31.33 11.38 4.14
N ALA A 273 -31.33 10.80 2.93
CA ALA A 273 -30.68 9.51 2.67
C ALA A 273 -29.15 9.59 2.85
N LEU A 274 -28.54 10.69 2.40
CA LEU A 274 -27.11 10.97 2.54
C LEU A 274 -26.71 11.07 4.02
N LEU A 275 -27.40 11.91 4.80
CA LEU A 275 -27.10 12.15 6.21
C LEU A 275 -27.42 10.92 7.08
N ALA A 276 -28.51 10.21 6.78
CA ALA A 276 -28.82 8.96 7.48
C ALA A 276 -27.74 7.89 7.29
N THR A 277 -27.08 7.85 6.12
CA THR A 277 -26.00 6.89 5.84
C THR A 277 -24.77 7.13 6.72
N CYS A 278 -24.47 8.39 7.05
CA CYS A 278 -23.38 8.75 7.96
C CYS A 278 -23.83 8.92 9.42
N GLY A 279 -25.06 8.52 9.77
CA GLY A 279 -25.56 8.56 11.15
C GLY A 279 -25.95 9.95 11.65
N VAL A 280 -26.14 10.92 10.77
CA VAL A 280 -26.62 12.26 11.10
C VAL A 280 -28.13 12.31 10.91
N SER A 281 -28.86 12.63 11.98
CA SER A 281 -30.34 12.68 11.96
C SER A 281 -30.91 14.08 11.74
N GLU A 282 -30.06 15.11 11.76
CA GLU A 282 -30.46 16.50 11.59
C GLU A 282 -30.23 16.96 10.15
N LEU A 283 -31.14 17.79 9.64
CA LEU A 283 -31.00 18.42 8.33
C LEU A 283 -30.37 19.81 8.48
N PRO A 284 -29.46 20.20 7.57
CA PRO A 284 -28.94 21.56 7.55
C PRO A 284 -30.04 22.57 7.18
N LYS A 285 -29.74 23.87 7.31
CA LYS A 285 -30.62 24.92 6.76
C LYS A 285 -30.76 24.71 5.26
N ALA A 286 -31.98 24.86 4.73
CA ALA A 286 -32.24 24.70 3.32
C ALA A 286 -31.93 25.99 2.55
N GLU A 287 -31.17 25.91 1.45
CA GLU A 287 -30.94 27.05 0.54
C GLU A 287 -32.26 27.58 -0.05
N LYS A 288 -33.15 26.67 -0.44
CA LYS A 288 -34.51 26.94 -0.94
C LYS A 288 -35.47 25.88 -0.41
N LYS A 289 -36.79 26.13 -0.50
CA LYS A 289 -37.80 25.17 0.00
C LYS A 289 -37.57 23.77 -0.56
N ASN A 290 -37.22 22.81 0.30
CA ASN A 290 -36.88 21.41 -0.02
C ASN A 290 -35.63 21.19 -0.90
N VAL A 291 -34.70 22.17 -0.93
CA VAL A 291 -33.44 22.07 -1.66
C VAL A 291 -32.31 22.40 -0.71
N TYR A 292 -31.32 21.52 -0.63
CA TYR A 292 -30.19 21.61 0.29
C TYR A 292 -28.88 21.70 -0.50
N GLY A 293 -28.00 22.60 -0.07
CA GLY A 293 -26.68 22.77 -0.67
C GLY A 293 -25.76 21.64 -0.27
N GLY A 294 -24.98 21.13 -1.23
CA GLY A 294 -24.04 20.05 -0.93
C GLY A 294 -22.93 20.44 0.07
N LYS A 295 -22.53 21.72 0.10
CA LYS A 295 -21.62 22.27 1.11
C LYS A 295 -22.24 22.28 2.50
N GLU A 296 -23.54 22.54 2.60
CA GLU A 296 -24.28 22.52 3.87
C GLU A 296 -24.39 21.08 4.40
N ILE A 297 -24.65 20.12 3.52
CA ILE A 297 -24.64 18.68 3.86
C ILE A 297 -23.26 18.25 4.37
N PHE A 298 -22.19 18.63 3.68
CA PHE A 298 -20.81 18.34 4.13
C PHE A 298 -20.50 19.00 5.49
N SER A 299 -21.00 20.21 5.73
CA SER A 299 -20.78 20.95 6.98
C SER A 299 -21.31 20.21 8.21
N MET A 300 -22.36 19.38 8.06
CA MET A 300 -22.88 18.54 9.15
C MET A 300 -21.89 17.47 9.64
N LEU A 301 -20.81 17.22 8.90
CA LEU A 301 -19.73 16.31 9.31
C LEU A 301 -18.67 17.00 10.15
N LEU A 302 -18.58 18.33 10.09
CA LEU A 302 -17.51 19.10 10.72
C LEU A 302 -17.82 19.32 12.21
N PRO A 303 -16.78 19.34 13.07
CA PRO A 303 -16.95 19.72 14.46
C PRO A 303 -17.51 21.15 14.62
N GLU A 304 -18.34 21.35 15.63
CA GLU A 304 -18.86 22.68 15.98
C GLU A 304 -17.72 23.65 16.32
N GLY A 305 -17.80 24.87 15.79
CA GLY A 305 -16.80 25.91 16.06
C GLY A 305 -15.50 25.79 15.25
N LEU A 306 -15.38 24.84 14.32
CA LEU A 306 -14.18 24.70 13.50
C LEU A 306 -14.02 25.92 12.58
N ASP A 307 -12.91 26.65 12.74
CA ASP A 307 -12.48 27.70 11.84
C ASP A 307 -11.24 27.24 11.07
N PHE A 308 -11.34 27.21 9.74
CA PHE A 308 -10.26 26.75 8.88
C PHE A 308 -10.24 27.51 7.56
N HIS A 309 -9.07 28.01 7.19
CA HIS A 309 -8.82 28.63 5.89
C HIS A 309 -7.54 28.04 5.32
N ALA A 310 -7.61 27.56 4.09
CA ALA A 310 -6.44 27.02 3.41
C ALA A 310 -6.50 27.27 1.91
N LYS A 311 -5.36 27.70 1.35
CA LYS A 311 -5.15 27.94 -0.07
C LYS A 311 -4.01 27.07 -0.59
N VAL A 312 -4.31 26.20 -1.54
CA VAL A 312 -3.34 25.29 -2.15
C VAL A 312 -3.39 25.41 -3.68
N GLY A 313 -2.56 26.30 -4.21
CA GLY A 313 -2.57 26.68 -5.62
C GLY A 313 -3.83 27.48 -5.96
N ASN A 314 -4.59 27.01 -6.95
CA ASN A 314 -5.84 27.66 -7.39
C ASN A 314 -7.08 27.20 -6.60
N GLN A 315 -6.92 26.34 -5.59
CA GLN A 315 -8.01 25.85 -4.75
C GLN A 315 -7.91 26.48 -3.37
N GLU A 316 -9.02 27.01 -2.88
CA GLU A 316 -9.12 27.71 -1.60
C GLU A 316 -10.40 27.24 -0.93
N ILE A 317 -10.33 26.89 0.35
CA ILE A 317 -11.50 26.53 1.16
C ILE A 317 -11.57 27.39 2.41
N THR A 318 -12.78 27.78 2.77
CA THR A 318 -13.07 28.56 3.96
C THR A 318 -14.18 27.88 4.75
N ILE A 319 -13.87 27.48 5.98
CA ILE A 319 -14.79 26.93 6.96
C ILE A 319 -14.86 27.91 8.12
N LYS A 320 -16.07 28.33 8.48
CA LYS A 320 -16.31 29.21 9.63
C LYS A 320 -17.33 28.58 10.56
N LYS A 321 -16.98 28.45 11.84
CA LYS A 321 -17.82 27.85 12.89
C LYS A 321 -18.41 26.49 12.49
N GLY A 322 -17.64 25.66 11.80
CA GLY A 322 -18.09 24.34 11.32
C GLY A 322 -18.90 24.36 10.01
N VAL A 323 -19.02 25.50 9.33
CA VAL A 323 -19.74 25.62 8.05
C VAL A 323 -18.78 25.91 6.90
N LEU A 324 -18.78 25.06 5.87
CA LEU A 324 -18.04 25.27 4.63
C LEU A 324 -18.72 26.35 3.80
N THR A 325 -18.16 27.57 3.82
CA THR A 325 -18.73 28.72 3.10
C THR A 325 -18.25 28.80 1.66
N GLU A 326 -16.98 28.52 1.42
CA GLU A 326 -16.34 28.70 0.11
C GLU A 326 -15.41 27.54 -0.23
N GLY A 327 -15.29 27.29 -1.54
CA GLY A 327 -14.43 26.25 -2.09
C GLY A 327 -15.08 24.87 -2.21
N THR A 328 -14.29 23.94 -2.76
CA THR A 328 -14.67 22.55 -3.02
C THR A 328 -13.65 21.63 -2.38
N ILE A 329 -14.13 20.56 -1.76
CA ILE A 329 -13.30 19.57 -1.10
C ILE A 329 -12.67 18.67 -2.17
N THR A 330 -11.34 18.63 -2.16
CA THR A 330 -10.51 17.84 -3.10
C THR A 330 -9.45 17.06 -2.32
N GLU A 331 -8.74 16.18 -3.02
CA GLU A 331 -7.64 15.36 -2.49
C GLU A 331 -6.57 16.14 -1.70
N LYS A 332 -6.35 17.42 -2.00
CA LYS A 332 -5.39 18.24 -1.25
C LYS A 332 -5.80 18.49 0.21
N PHE A 333 -7.10 18.54 0.48
CA PHE A 333 -7.64 18.86 1.80
C PHE A 333 -7.95 17.62 2.64
N VAL A 334 -8.32 16.52 1.98
CA VAL A 334 -8.83 15.30 2.64
C VAL A 334 -8.19 13.99 2.14
N GLY A 335 -7.13 14.09 1.33
CA GLY A 335 -6.39 12.95 0.72
C GLY A 335 -4.87 13.04 0.93
N GLU A 336 -4.12 12.27 0.12
CA GLU A 336 -2.67 12.04 0.28
C GLU A 336 -1.81 13.31 0.20
N SER A 337 -2.15 14.26 -0.67
CA SER A 337 -1.33 15.46 -0.96
C SER A 337 -1.27 16.48 0.18
N GLY A 338 -1.81 16.18 1.36
CA GLY A 338 -1.59 16.99 2.55
C GLY A 338 -2.62 16.83 3.66
N GLY A 339 -3.83 16.32 3.35
CA GLY A 339 -4.88 16.06 4.33
C GLY A 339 -5.09 17.22 5.31
N LEU A 340 -4.94 18.48 4.87
CA LEU A 340 -4.81 19.63 5.78
C LEU A 340 -6.01 19.80 6.72
N LEU A 341 -7.21 19.45 6.25
CA LEU A 341 -8.42 19.48 7.07
C LEU A 341 -8.39 18.37 8.14
N ILE A 342 -7.91 17.17 7.78
CA ILE A 342 -7.75 16.05 8.70
C ILE A 342 -6.74 16.41 9.79
N LEU A 343 -5.61 17.02 9.40
CA LEU A 343 -4.60 17.51 10.34
C LEU A 343 -5.19 18.52 11.32
N LYS A 344 -5.93 19.52 10.81
CA LYS A 344 -6.55 20.55 11.65
C LYS A 344 -7.55 19.97 12.65
N ILE A 345 -8.41 19.05 12.21
CA ILE A 345 -9.39 18.40 13.09
C ILE A 345 -8.66 17.55 14.16
N PHE A 346 -7.58 16.88 13.78
CA PHE A 346 -6.78 16.09 14.73
C PHE A 346 -6.11 16.95 15.79
N GLU A 347 -5.54 18.09 15.41
CA GLU A 347 -4.89 19.02 16.34
C GLU A 347 -5.88 19.69 17.30
N ASP A 348 -7.03 20.14 16.80
CA ASP A 348 -7.98 20.92 17.61
C ASP A 348 -8.95 20.04 18.42
N TYR A 349 -9.38 18.90 17.87
CA TYR A 349 -10.46 18.08 18.44
C TYR A 349 -10.04 16.63 18.77
N GLY A 350 -8.81 16.25 18.47
CA GLY A 350 -8.23 14.95 18.84
C GLY A 350 -8.61 13.76 17.94
N ALA A 351 -8.06 12.61 18.32
CA ALA A 351 -8.08 11.37 17.55
C ALA A 351 -9.49 10.77 17.35
N ASP A 352 -10.33 10.75 18.40
CA ASP A 352 -11.66 10.14 18.33
C ASP A 352 -12.58 10.94 17.40
N THR A 353 -12.57 12.28 17.48
CA THR A 353 -13.32 13.17 16.58
C THR A 353 -12.89 13.01 15.13
N THR A 354 -11.57 12.93 14.90
CA THR A 354 -11.00 12.74 13.55
C THR A 354 -11.39 11.38 12.96
N THR A 355 -11.40 10.33 13.79
CA THR A 355 -11.81 8.99 13.38
C THR A 355 -13.28 8.96 12.95
N GLU A 356 -14.15 9.61 13.73
CA GLU A 356 -15.57 9.73 13.38
C GLU A 356 -15.77 10.55 12.10
N PHE A 357 -15.06 11.67 11.96
CA PHE A 357 -15.08 12.49 10.76
C PHE A 357 -14.69 11.68 9.51
N LEU A 358 -13.56 10.96 9.54
CA LEU A 358 -13.11 10.10 8.44
C LEU A 358 -14.15 9.03 8.09
N HIS A 359 -14.73 8.38 9.11
CA HIS A 359 -15.73 7.34 8.90
C HIS A 359 -17.01 7.87 8.25
N ARG A 360 -17.54 8.99 8.75
CA ARG A 360 -18.74 9.62 8.19
C ARG A 360 -18.50 10.16 6.80
N MET A 361 -17.33 10.77 6.57
CA MET A 361 -16.93 11.31 5.28
C MET A 361 -16.84 10.20 4.23
N ALA A 362 -16.17 9.07 4.52
CA ALA A 362 -16.07 7.92 3.63
C ALA A 362 -17.45 7.37 3.24
N LYS A 363 -18.32 7.12 4.23
CA LYS A 363 -19.70 6.65 4.00
C LYS A 363 -20.51 7.59 3.12
N LEU A 364 -20.46 8.89 3.43
CA LEU A 364 -21.15 9.92 2.66
C LEU A 364 -20.63 9.95 1.22
N ALA A 365 -19.30 9.91 1.05
CA ALA A 365 -18.67 9.98 -0.26
C ALA A 365 -19.07 8.80 -1.16
N VAL A 366 -18.98 7.58 -0.63
CA VAL A 366 -19.40 6.36 -1.35
C VAL A 366 -20.86 6.47 -1.77
N LYS A 367 -21.74 6.99 -0.90
CA LYS A 367 -23.16 7.17 -1.23
C LYS A 367 -23.38 8.22 -2.33
N VAL A 368 -22.69 9.35 -2.28
CA VAL A 368 -22.76 10.39 -3.31
C VAL A 368 -22.26 9.86 -4.66
N THR A 369 -21.15 9.13 -4.67
CA THR A 369 -20.61 8.51 -5.89
C THR A 369 -21.59 7.49 -6.46
N ALA A 370 -22.19 6.66 -5.60
CA ALA A 370 -23.19 5.68 -6.01
C ALA A 370 -24.48 6.33 -6.59
N MET A 371 -24.91 7.47 -6.05
CA MET A 371 -26.07 8.21 -6.56
C MET A 371 -25.76 8.94 -7.88
N SER A 372 -24.55 9.50 -7.99
CA SER A 372 -24.14 10.26 -9.18
C SER A 372 -23.84 9.35 -10.38
N GLY A 373 -23.37 8.12 -10.12
CA GLY A 373 -23.02 7.15 -11.16
C GLY A 373 -21.78 7.57 -11.93
N ILE A 374 -20.62 7.05 -11.54
CA ILE A 374 -19.36 7.27 -12.23
C ILE A 374 -19.02 6.06 -13.09
N THR A 375 -18.63 6.32 -14.33
CA THR A 375 -18.27 5.28 -15.30
C THR A 375 -17.18 5.78 -16.23
N ILE A 376 -16.35 4.87 -16.72
CA ILE A 376 -15.34 5.16 -17.74
C ILE A 376 -15.68 4.33 -18.96
N SER A 377 -15.59 4.95 -20.13
CA SER A 377 -15.78 4.25 -21.39
C SER A 377 -14.69 4.57 -22.40
N VAL A 378 -14.60 3.76 -23.46
CA VAL A 378 -13.72 4.03 -24.59
C VAL A 378 -14.02 5.39 -25.23
N LYS A 379 -15.28 5.86 -25.18
CA LYS A 379 -15.70 7.17 -25.71
C LYS A 379 -15.03 8.34 -24.98
N ASP A 380 -14.68 8.18 -23.71
CA ASP A 380 -14.04 9.24 -22.92
C ASP A 380 -12.65 9.59 -23.44
N TYR A 381 -12.04 8.67 -24.18
CA TYR A 381 -10.72 8.84 -24.80
C TYR A 381 -10.79 9.26 -26.26
N TYR A 382 -11.99 9.46 -26.81
CA TYR A 382 -12.16 9.89 -28.18
C TYR A 382 -11.81 11.38 -28.34
N ASN A 383 -10.84 11.65 -29.20
CA ASN A 383 -10.40 13.02 -29.48
C ASN A 383 -11.35 13.71 -30.46
N SER A 384 -11.73 14.94 -30.15
CA SER A 384 -12.43 15.81 -31.10
C SER A 384 -11.51 16.24 -32.25
N ASP A 385 -12.09 16.71 -33.36
CA ASP A 385 -11.31 17.21 -34.50
C ASP A 385 -10.39 18.38 -34.13
N VAL A 386 -10.82 19.21 -33.17
CA VAL A 386 -10.01 20.30 -32.62
C VAL A 386 -8.77 19.73 -31.93
N LEU A 387 -8.95 18.73 -31.06
CA LEU A 387 -7.85 18.10 -30.34
C LEU A 387 -6.89 17.35 -31.28
N ASN A 388 -7.42 16.71 -32.34
CA ASN A 388 -6.60 16.05 -33.36
C ASN A 388 -5.76 17.05 -34.16
N LYS A 389 -6.30 18.23 -34.47
CA LYS A 389 -5.55 19.33 -35.10
C LYS A 389 -4.45 19.86 -34.17
N ASP A 390 -4.77 20.08 -32.90
CA ASP A 390 -3.80 20.49 -31.89
C ASP A 390 -2.68 19.45 -31.74
N LEU A 391 -3.02 18.16 -31.69
CA LEU A 391 -2.06 17.06 -31.63
C LEU A 391 -1.13 17.04 -32.85
N ALA A 392 -1.68 17.14 -34.06
CA ALA A 392 -0.89 17.17 -35.29
C ALA A 392 0.09 18.34 -35.30
N LYS A 393 -0.35 19.51 -34.82
CA LYS A 393 0.49 20.70 -34.67
C LYS A 393 1.61 20.47 -33.66
N ILE A 394 1.29 19.96 -32.46
CA ILE A 394 2.28 19.68 -31.41
C ILE A 394 3.35 18.71 -31.92
N ILE A 395 2.96 17.62 -32.60
CA ILE A 395 3.90 16.65 -33.16
C ILE A 395 4.80 17.32 -34.21
N SER A 396 4.21 18.07 -35.14
CA SER A 396 4.96 18.77 -36.20
C SER A 396 5.96 19.77 -35.63
N ASP A 397 5.56 20.57 -34.64
CA ASP A 397 6.39 21.60 -34.02
C ASP A 397 7.60 20.97 -33.32
N VAL A 398 7.37 19.91 -32.55
CA VAL A 398 8.42 19.19 -31.81
C VAL A 398 9.38 18.46 -32.77
N GLU A 399 8.88 17.87 -33.85
CA GLU A 399 9.74 17.23 -34.86
C GLU A 399 10.57 18.24 -35.66
N SER A 400 10.00 19.40 -35.99
CA SER A 400 10.74 20.48 -36.65
C SER A 400 11.89 20.94 -35.77
N LYS A 401 11.62 21.26 -34.51
CA LYS A 401 12.67 21.70 -33.56
C LYS A 401 13.74 20.63 -33.35
N ALA A 402 13.37 19.36 -33.22
CA ALA A 402 14.36 18.27 -33.12
C ALA A 402 15.23 18.18 -34.39
N THR A 403 14.66 18.42 -35.57
CA THR A 403 15.39 18.45 -36.85
C THR A 403 16.32 19.65 -36.93
N ASP A 404 15.88 20.82 -36.48
CA ASP A 404 16.68 22.05 -36.42
C ASP A 404 17.88 21.88 -35.49
N LEU A 405 17.70 21.26 -34.32
CA LEU A 405 18.80 20.91 -33.41
C LEU A 405 19.82 19.98 -34.08
N VAL A 406 19.35 18.96 -34.83
CA VAL A 406 20.23 18.07 -35.60
C VAL A 406 20.99 18.82 -36.69
N LYS A 407 20.35 19.80 -37.34
CA LYS A 407 20.97 20.65 -38.37
C LYS A 407 22.03 21.56 -37.76
N SER A 408 21.72 22.26 -36.67
CA SER A 408 22.67 23.11 -35.92
C SER A 408 23.89 22.32 -35.44
N TYR A 409 23.70 21.07 -35.02
CA TYR A 409 24.80 20.17 -34.67
C TYR A 409 25.68 19.83 -35.88
N LYS A 410 25.09 19.53 -37.06
CA LYS A 410 25.85 19.25 -38.29
C LYS A 410 26.63 20.46 -38.78
N GLU A 411 26.05 21.66 -38.64
CA GLU A 411 26.68 22.94 -38.98
C GLU A 411 27.70 23.41 -37.92
N LYS A 412 27.93 22.63 -36.85
CA LYS A 412 28.82 22.96 -35.73
C LYS A 412 28.47 24.26 -34.97
N LYS A 413 27.23 24.74 -35.11
CA LYS A 413 26.69 25.95 -34.46
C LYS A 413 26.11 25.68 -33.07
N LEU A 414 25.94 24.40 -32.69
CA LEU A 414 25.45 24.04 -31.37
C LEU A 414 26.56 24.18 -30.31
N ASP A 415 26.34 25.06 -29.35
CA ASP A 415 27.21 25.24 -28.20
C ASP A 415 27.06 24.06 -27.22
N SER A 416 28.17 23.64 -26.62
CA SER A 416 28.15 22.58 -25.61
C SER A 416 27.79 23.15 -24.25
N LEU A 417 26.87 22.49 -23.55
CA LEU A 417 26.60 22.75 -22.14
C LEU A 417 27.86 22.47 -21.30
N PRO A 418 28.09 23.21 -20.19
CA PRO A 418 29.25 23.00 -19.33
C PRO A 418 29.35 21.54 -18.85
N GLY A 419 30.50 20.91 -19.07
CA GLY A 419 30.75 19.51 -18.67
C GLY A 419 30.20 18.45 -19.61
N TYR A 420 29.55 18.82 -20.73
CA TYR A 420 29.00 17.89 -21.71
C TYR A 420 29.68 18.01 -23.06
N THR A 421 29.77 16.89 -23.77
CA THR A 421 30.18 16.93 -25.19
C THR A 421 29.05 17.51 -26.04
N ARG A 422 29.38 18.14 -27.18
CA ARG A 422 28.36 18.64 -28.14
C ARG A 422 27.33 17.59 -28.54
N LYS A 423 27.73 16.31 -28.58
CA LYS A 423 26.85 15.18 -28.89
C LYS A 423 25.89 14.88 -27.74
N GLU A 424 26.35 14.95 -26.49
CA GLU A 424 25.51 14.77 -25.32
C GLU A 424 24.55 15.95 -25.15
N THR A 425 25.02 17.19 -25.36
CA THR A 425 24.17 18.38 -25.38
C THR A 425 23.03 18.23 -26.38
N LEU A 426 23.34 17.82 -27.62
CA LEU A 426 22.31 17.55 -28.63
C LEU A 426 21.27 16.52 -28.15
N GLU A 427 21.70 15.41 -27.58
CA GLU A 427 20.79 14.35 -27.12
C GLU A 427 19.91 14.83 -25.95
N MET A 428 20.46 15.64 -25.05
CA MET A 428 19.73 16.22 -23.92
C MET A 428 18.68 17.24 -24.39
N GLU A 429 19.04 18.16 -25.27
CA GLU A 429 18.12 19.17 -25.80
C GLU A 429 16.97 18.53 -26.61
N ILE A 430 17.29 17.55 -27.47
CA ILE A 430 16.25 16.83 -28.21
C ILE A 430 15.34 16.06 -27.26
N MET A 431 15.89 15.42 -26.22
CA MET A 431 15.07 14.69 -25.25
C MET A 431 14.14 15.63 -24.48
N ALA A 432 14.63 16.80 -24.05
CA ALA A 432 13.83 17.82 -23.37
C ALA A 432 12.68 18.33 -24.26
N GLU A 433 12.95 18.64 -25.53
CA GLU A 433 11.90 19.10 -26.46
C GLU A 433 10.85 18.01 -26.71
N LEU A 434 11.28 16.76 -26.89
CA LEU A 434 10.37 15.62 -27.12
C LEU A 434 9.55 15.26 -25.86
N GLU A 435 10.09 15.44 -24.66
CA GLU A 435 9.34 15.30 -23.42
C GLU A 435 8.31 16.41 -23.23
N GLY A 436 8.63 17.63 -23.67
CA GLY A 436 7.73 18.78 -23.69
C GLY A 436 6.43 18.55 -24.47
N ALA A 437 6.46 17.67 -25.47
CA ALA A 437 5.28 17.29 -26.25
C ALA A 437 4.11 16.80 -25.37
N ARG A 438 4.40 16.02 -24.33
CA ARG A 438 3.37 15.50 -23.40
C ARG A 438 2.75 16.61 -22.57
N THR A 439 3.55 17.60 -22.15
CA THR A 439 3.06 18.74 -21.38
C THR A 439 2.17 19.65 -22.22
N MET A 440 2.54 19.91 -23.48
CA MET A 440 1.71 20.68 -24.41
C MET A 440 0.39 19.94 -24.70
N ALA A 441 0.45 18.63 -24.90
CA ALA A 441 -0.74 17.80 -25.07
C ALA A 441 -1.67 17.82 -23.84
N ALA A 442 -1.12 17.77 -22.63
CA ALA A 442 -1.90 17.89 -21.39
C ALA A 442 -2.63 19.24 -21.28
N GLN A 443 -1.99 20.33 -21.70
CA GLN A 443 -2.62 21.66 -21.74
C GLN A 443 -3.76 21.72 -22.77
N ALA A 444 -3.55 21.17 -23.97
CA ALA A 444 -4.58 21.08 -25.00
C ALA A 444 -5.78 20.23 -24.52
N LEU A 445 -5.52 19.13 -23.82
CA LEU A 445 -6.54 18.26 -23.26
C LEU A 445 -7.38 18.99 -22.19
N ASN A 446 -6.74 19.64 -21.21
CA ASN A 446 -7.43 20.40 -20.16
C ASN A 446 -8.27 21.56 -20.69
N LYS A 447 -7.88 22.15 -21.84
CA LYS A 447 -8.63 23.23 -22.47
C LYS A 447 -9.89 22.74 -23.18
N ASN A 448 -9.81 21.57 -23.80
CA ASN A 448 -10.86 21.06 -24.69
C ASN A 448 -11.79 20.03 -24.03
N VAL A 449 -11.37 19.39 -22.93
CA VAL A 449 -12.14 18.35 -22.22
C VAL A 449 -12.54 18.86 -20.83
N GLY A 450 -13.85 18.99 -20.62
CA GLY A 450 -14.42 19.43 -19.35
C GLY A 450 -14.64 18.30 -18.33
N PRO A 451 -15.14 18.64 -17.13
CA PRO A 451 -15.38 17.68 -16.04
C PRO A 451 -16.55 16.72 -16.29
N GLU A 452 -17.35 16.94 -17.33
CA GLU A 452 -18.39 16.01 -17.79
C GLU A 452 -17.82 14.67 -18.26
N ASN A 453 -16.53 14.67 -18.64
CA ASN A 453 -15.80 13.44 -18.92
C ASN A 453 -15.25 12.89 -17.60
N HIS A 454 -15.74 11.73 -17.16
CA HIS A 454 -15.34 11.13 -15.89
C HIS A 454 -13.84 10.80 -15.81
N THR A 455 -13.20 10.47 -16.94
CA THR A 455 -11.73 10.28 -16.99
C THR A 455 -11.00 11.58 -16.65
N GLN A 456 -11.45 12.68 -17.24
CA GLN A 456 -10.91 14.01 -16.95
C GLN A 456 -11.17 14.40 -15.50
N LEU A 457 -12.38 14.13 -15.00
CA LEU A 457 -12.78 14.41 -13.62
C LEU A 457 -11.85 13.73 -12.63
N MET A 458 -11.63 12.41 -12.74
CA MET A 458 -10.75 11.66 -11.82
C MET A 458 -9.31 12.18 -11.85
N ALA A 459 -8.79 12.49 -13.03
CA ALA A 459 -7.43 13.03 -13.17
C ALA A 459 -7.31 14.43 -12.56
N MET A 460 -8.35 15.26 -12.69
CA MET A 460 -8.40 16.62 -12.13
C MET A 460 -8.50 16.61 -10.60
N VAL A 461 -9.36 15.76 -10.03
CA VAL A 461 -9.52 15.64 -8.57
C VAL A 461 -8.44 14.77 -7.93
N LYS A 462 -7.56 14.16 -8.74
CA LYS A 462 -6.53 13.19 -8.33
C LYS A 462 -7.08 11.97 -7.58
N ALA A 463 -8.29 11.55 -7.89
CA ALA A 463 -8.86 10.33 -7.34
C ALA A 463 -8.11 9.09 -7.84
N ARG A 464 -7.88 9.03 -9.16
CA ARG A 464 -7.07 7.97 -9.78
C ARG A 464 -6.50 8.44 -11.11
N GLY A 465 -5.23 8.10 -11.34
CA GLY A 465 -4.50 8.55 -12.52
C GLY A 465 -4.16 10.03 -12.49
N ASN A 466 -3.40 10.47 -13.48
CA ASN A 466 -3.06 11.88 -13.68
C ASN A 466 -3.33 12.27 -15.14
N ILE A 467 -3.24 13.58 -15.43
CA ILE A 467 -3.51 14.09 -16.78
C ILE A 467 -2.55 13.51 -17.84
N LEU A 468 -1.32 13.17 -17.45
CA LEU A 468 -0.35 12.57 -18.37
C LEU A 468 -0.75 11.15 -18.78
N ASN A 469 -1.35 10.37 -17.87
CA ASN A 469 -1.89 9.05 -18.20
C ASN A 469 -3.03 9.19 -19.23
N PHE A 470 -3.90 10.19 -19.06
CA PHE A 470 -4.96 10.47 -20.04
C PHE A 470 -4.33 10.84 -21.40
N VAL A 471 -3.36 11.75 -21.44
CA VAL A 471 -2.61 12.09 -22.66
C VAL A 471 -2.01 10.86 -23.34
N GLN A 472 -1.44 9.91 -22.59
CA GLN A 472 -0.88 8.68 -23.16
C GLN A 472 -1.94 7.76 -23.76
N ILE A 473 -3.12 7.72 -23.17
CA ILE A 473 -4.22 6.91 -23.67
C ILE A 473 -4.82 7.55 -24.91
N SER A 474 -5.11 8.85 -24.90
CA SER A 474 -5.88 9.52 -25.96
C SER A 474 -5.01 10.17 -27.04
N MET A 475 -3.91 10.84 -26.69
CA MET A 475 -3.15 11.72 -27.59
C MET A 475 -1.82 11.14 -28.09
N LEU A 476 -0.82 10.96 -27.22
CA LEU A 476 0.47 10.36 -27.59
C LEU A 476 1.20 9.73 -26.40
N LEU A 477 1.97 8.67 -26.64
CA LEU A 477 2.86 8.09 -25.60
C LEU A 477 4.09 8.97 -25.32
N GLY A 478 4.67 9.57 -26.35
CA GLY A 478 5.88 10.39 -26.27
C GLY A 478 7.19 9.60 -26.31
N GLN A 479 8.28 10.28 -25.92
CA GLN A 479 9.65 9.73 -25.98
C GLN A 479 9.85 8.57 -25.01
N GLN A 480 10.30 7.42 -25.53
CA GLN A 480 10.70 6.27 -24.74
C GLN A 480 12.19 6.37 -24.39
N ALA A 481 12.53 6.14 -23.12
CA ALA A 481 13.91 6.18 -22.64
C ALA A 481 14.33 4.80 -22.14
N VAL A 482 15.61 4.49 -22.32
CA VAL A 482 16.27 3.31 -21.75
C VAL A 482 17.49 3.82 -20.99
N ARG A 483 17.54 3.57 -19.68
CA ARG A 483 18.58 4.10 -18.77
C ARG A 483 18.76 5.61 -18.87
N GLY A 484 17.64 6.33 -18.91
CA GLY A 484 17.62 7.81 -18.97
C GLY A 484 18.12 8.42 -20.29
N LYS A 485 18.30 7.62 -21.35
CA LYS A 485 18.72 8.12 -22.67
C LYS A 485 17.78 7.61 -23.75
N ARG A 486 17.71 8.33 -24.86
CA ARG A 486 17.01 7.83 -26.06
C ARG A 486 17.67 6.53 -26.56
N PRO A 487 16.89 5.53 -27.01
CA PRO A 487 17.40 4.30 -27.60
C PRO A 487 18.55 4.54 -28.59
N SER A 488 19.70 3.94 -28.30
CA SER A 488 20.92 4.13 -29.11
C SER A 488 21.67 2.84 -29.40
N ARG A 489 21.53 1.83 -28.52
CA ARG A 489 22.06 0.47 -28.71
C ARG A 489 21.08 -0.38 -29.51
N GLY A 490 21.63 -1.20 -30.40
CA GLY A 490 20.90 -2.05 -31.33
C GLY A 490 21.87 -2.63 -32.35
N TYR A 491 21.65 -2.32 -33.63
CA TYR A 491 22.51 -2.71 -34.74
C TYR A 491 23.61 -1.68 -34.99
N ASN A 492 24.57 -2.01 -35.88
CA ASN A 492 25.68 -1.12 -36.21
C ASN A 492 25.18 0.24 -36.76
N GLY A 493 25.32 1.29 -35.94
CA GLY A 493 24.91 2.67 -36.25
C GLY A 493 23.39 2.94 -36.23
N ARG A 494 22.54 2.03 -35.72
CA ARG A 494 21.07 2.20 -35.73
C ARG A 494 20.37 1.35 -34.68
N VAL A 495 19.20 1.77 -34.21
CA VAL A 495 18.46 1.02 -33.17
C VAL A 495 17.78 -0.22 -33.75
N LEU A 496 17.10 -0.07 -34.89
CA LEU A 496 16.40 -1.15 -35.60
C LEU A 496 16.91 -1.28 -37.04
N PRO A 497 16.79 -2.47 -37.67
CA PRO A 497 17.25 -2.67 -39.04
C PRO A 497 16.39 -1.93 -40.08
N TYR A 498 15.19 -1.50 -39.67
CA TYR A 498 14.28 -0.66 -40.45
C TYR A 498 14.84 0.75 -40.74
N PHE A 499 15.58 1.33 -39.79
CA PHE A 499 16.11 2.68 -39.92
C PHE A 499 17.43 2.73 -40.69
N ARG A 500 17.75 3.89 -41.26
CA ARG A 500 19.05 4.12 -41.90
C ARG A 500 20.13 4.25 -40.83
N ARG A 501 21.38 3.94 -41.21
CA ARG A 501 22.53 4.11 -40.31
C ARG A 501 22.70 5.59 -39.97
N ASN A 502 23.01 5.87 -38.72
CA ASN A 502 23.21 7.20 -38.13
C ASN A 502 22.01 8.15 -38.25
N GLU A 503 20.81 7.60 -38.44
CA GLU A 503 19.58 8.38 -38.43
C GLU A 503 19.29 8.92 -37.02
N LYS A 504 19.06 10.25 -36.94
CA LYS A 504 18.82 10.97 -35.67
C LYS A 504 17.38 11.43 -35.50
N ASN A 505 16.48 11.04 -36.41
CA ASN A 505 15.06 11.39 -36.36
C ASN A 505 14.43 10.90 -35.04
N PRO A 506 13.49 11.65 -34.46
CA PRO A 506 12.82 11.26 -33.21
C PRO A 506 12.27 9.83 -33.23
N SER A 507 11.58 9.42 -34.31
CA SER A 507 11.03 8.06 -34.44
C SER A 507 12.11 6.97 -34.47
N ALA A 508 13.27 7.24 -35.07
CA ALA A 508 14.40 6.29 -35.10
C ALA A 508 15.02 6.06 -33.70
N LYS A 509 14.73 6.98 -32.79
CA LYS A 509 15.25 7.05 -31.42
C LYS A 509 14.15 6.91 -30.37
N GLY A 510 13.02 6.29 -30.70
CA GLY A 510 12.00 5.89 -29.73
C GLY A 510 10.95 6.94 -29.38
N PHE A 511 10.77 7.99 -30.19
CA PHE A 511 9.60 8.86 -30.07
C PHE A 511 8.36 8.18 -30.65
N VAL A 512 7.35 7.95 -29.80
CA VAL A 512 6.08 7.30 -30.16
C VAL A 512 5.01 8.37 -30.32
N LYS A 513 4.49 8.47 -31.55
CA LYS A 513 3.48 9.49 -31.92
C LYS A 513 2.07 9.01 -31.64
N SER A 514 1.84 7.71 -31.78
CA SER A 514 0.57 7.08 -31.48
C SER A 514 0.24 7.12 -29.98
N SER A 515 -1.04 7.02 -29.67
CA SER A 515 -1.58 6.78 -28.32
C SER A 515 -1.97 5.31 -28.14
N PHE A 516 -2.35 4.92 -26.92
CA PHE A 516 -2.94 3.59 -26.71
C PHE A 516 -4.28 3.43 -27.43
N PHE A 517 -5.07 4.51 -27.53
CA PHE A 517 -6.35 4.52 -28.22
C PHE A 517 -6.19 4.35 -29.73
N SER A 518 -5.24 5.06 -30.36
CA SER A 518 -4.99 4.93 -31.81
C SER A 518 -4.32 3.60 -32.18
N GLY A 519 -3.69 2.93 -31.21
CA GLY A 519 -2.86 1.75 -31.42
C GLY A 519 -1.44 2.10 -31.86
N LEU A 520 -0.49 1.28 -31.41
CA LEU A 520 0.94 1.45 -31.70
C LEU A 520 1.33 0.75 -32.99
N LYS A 521 2.14 1.42 -33.82
CA LYS A 521 2.78 0.75 -34.97
C LYS A 521 3.79 -0.29 -34.46
N PRO A 522 4.12 -1.34 -35.24
CA PRO A 522 5.05 -2.38 -34.79
C PRO A 522 6.40 -1.87 -34.27
N ILE A 523 6.94 -0.82 -34.91
CA ILE A 523 8.18 -0.17 -34.49
C ILE A 523 8.00 0.58 -33.16
N GLU A 524 6.91 1.34 -33.03
CA GLU A 524 6.59 2.07 -31.81
C GLU A 524 6.34 1.12 -30.63
N PHE A 525 5.64 0.02 -30.89
CA PHE A 525 5.41 -1.04 -29.91
C PHE A 525 6.73 -1.62 -29.40
N PHE A 526 7.67 -1.95 -30.30
CA PHE A 526 8.97 -2.46 -29.89
C PHE A 526 9.76 -1.43 -29.06
N MET A 527 9.77 -0.16 -29.48
CA MET A 527 10.44 0.92 -28.74
C MET A 527 9.82 1.14 -27.36
N HIS A 528 8.49 1.09 -27.25
CA HIS A 528 7.79 1.16 -25.98
C HIS A 528 8.11 -0.03 -25.08
N ALA A 529 8.11 -1.25 -25.63
CA ALA A 529 8.46 -2.46 -24.90
C ALA A 529 9.88 -2.41 -24.32
N MET A 530 10.85 -1.81 -25.03
CA MET A 530 12.20 -1.60 -24.51
C MET A 530 12.22 -0.72 -23.26
N GLY A 531 11.51 0.42 -23.29
CA GLY A 531 11.39 1.32 -22.13
C GLY A 531 10.65 0.66 -20.96
N SER A 532 9.55 -0.03 -21.24
CA SER A 532 8.77 -0.77 -20.25
C SER A 532 9.59 -1.88 -19.56
N ARG A 533 10.44 -2.58 -20.31
CA ARG A 533 11.34 -3.61 -19.75
C ARG A 533 12.39 -3.01 -18.82
N ASP A 534 12.98 -1.87 -19.18
CA ASP A 534 13.96 -1.17 -18.35
C ASP A 534 13.34 -0.73 -17.01
N SER A 535 12.12 -0.19 -17.06
CA SER A 535 11.34 0.17 -15.86
C SER A 535 11.03 -1.05 -14.98
N ALA A 536 10.55 -2.15 -15.57
CA ALA A 536 10.23 -3.37 -14.84
C ALA A 536 11.47 -4.02 -14.17
N MET A 537 12.60 -4.04 -14.87
CA MET A 537 13.87 -4.52 -14.31
C MET A 537 14.35 -3.62 -13.16
N SER A 538 14.27 -2.31 -13.33
CA SER A 538 14.67 -1.35 -12.29
C SER A 538 13.86 -1.54 -11.02
N LYS A 539 12.52 -1.69 -11.13
CA LYS A 539 11.64 -1.99 -9.98
C LYS A 539 12.09 -3.26 -9.24
N SER A 540 12.39 -4.32 -9.97
CA SER A 540 12.79 -5.61 -9.37
C SER A 540 14.12 -5.53 -8.62
N LEU A 541 15.10 -4.80 -9.15
CA LEU A 541 16.43 -4.65 -8.53
C LEU A 541 16.38 -3.78 -7.27
N VAL A 542 15.59 -2.70 -7.29
CA VAL A 542 15.47 -1.77 -6.16
C VAL A 542 14.88 -2.45 -4.93
N ILE A 543 13.90 -3.36 -5.09
CA ILE A 543 13.24 -4.06 -3.98
C ILE A 543 14.24 -4.84 -3.11
N ALA A 544 15.19 -5.54 -3.74
CA ALA A 544 16.18 -6.33 -3.01
C ALA A 544 17.16 -5.43 -2.23
N GLN A 545 17.60 -4.32 -2.84
CA GLN A 545 18.53 -3.39 -2.24
C GLN A 545 17.90 -2.60 -1.09
N SER A 546 16.67 -2.11 -1.27
CA SER A 546 15.96 -1.33 -0.25
C SER A 546 15.68 -2.16 1.00
N GLY A 547 15.21 -3.40 0.85
CA GLY A 547 14.98 -4.29 1.99
C GLY A 547 16.25 -4.65 2.76
N TYR A 548 17.38 -4.82 2.06
CA TYR A 548 18.67 -5.05 2.71
C TYR A 548 19.17 -3.80 3.46
N LEU A 549 19.04 -2.61 2.86
CA LEU A 549 19.42 -1.34 3.48
C LEU A 549 18.58 -1.07 4.72
N GLN A 550 17.26 -1.25 4.65
CA GLN A 550 16.35 -1.07 5.79
C GLN A 550 16.80 -1.94 6.98
N ARG A 551 17.08 -3.22 6.74
CA ARG A 551 17.56 -4.13 7.79
C ARG A 551 18.89 -3.66 8.38
N ARG A 552 19.82 -3.17 7.56
CA ARG A 552 21.10 -2.66 8.06
C ARG A 552 20.93 -1.44 8.94
N LEU A 553 20.04 -0.52 8.57
CA LEU A 553 19.74 0.68 9.36
C LEU A 553 19.11 0.30 10.71
N VAL A 554 18.09 -0.57 10.70
CA VAL A 554 17.41 -1.02 11.93
C VAL A 554 18.34 -1.78 12.87
N ASN A 555 19.36 -2.47 12.35
CA ASN A 555 20.33 -3.18 13.20
C ASN A 555 21.47 -2.28 13.70
N ALA A 556 21.66 -1.10 13.13
CA ALA A 556 22.78 -0.20 13.43
C ALA A 556 22.39 0.93 14.40
N MET A 557 21.11 1.33 14.39
CA MET A 557 20.49 2.23 15.36
C MET A 557 19.82 1.39 16.43
#